data_AF-A0A4R5WIF0-F1
#
_entry.id   AF-A0A4R5WIF0-F1
#
_cell.length_a   1.000
_cell.length_b   1.000
_cell.length_c   1.000
_cell.angle_alpha   90.00
_cell.angle_beta   90.00
_cell.angle_gamma   90.00
#
_symmetry.space_group_name_H-M   'P 1'
#
loop_
_entity.id
_entity.type
_entity.pdbx_description
1 polymer ?
#
loop_
_entity_poly.entity_id
_entity_poly.type
_entity_poly.pdbx_seq_one_letter_code
_entity_poly.pdbx_strand_id
1 'polypeptide(L)'
;MQRPTRLEIKPFRPITEHVDGAWWPRSRRLDDELPDLVTSLADELGPIAMVGYHRTSWDSAPPVLEVGGRTIELLAFSGDEPASIILIGQDGHHLSLQVIPPDSTDQSGAQALQEARSGTDEDVNAASRSLVARSVDDVAEKLAQHEGRGDQQRTAALRPRIRQWCEDAAQQFVDAPVQTFVPILVEHIVRGRLMELRAASAY
;
A
#
# COMPACT_ATOMS: atom_id res chain seq x y z
N MET A 1 4.70 33.17 -9.10
CA MET A 1 4.94 31.93 -9.87
C MET A 1 4.22 30.80 -9.15
N GLN A 2 3.15 30.25 -9.72
CA GLN A 2 2.46 29.10 -9.13
C GLN A 2 3.32 27.86 -9.39
N ARG A 3 3.65 27.09 -8.34
CA ARG A 3 4.31 25.79 -8.51
C ARG A 3 3.32 24.86 -9.22
N PRO A 4 3.73 24.12 -10.27
CA PRO A 4 2.84 23.17 -10.92
C PRO A 4 2.37 22.12 -9.91
N THR A 5 1.08 21.82 -9.93
CA THR A 5 0.48 20.74 -9.15
C THR A 5 1.13 19.42 -9.53
N ARG A 6 1.58 18.68 -8.52
CA ARG A 6 2.31 17.41 -8.67
C ARG A 6 1.60 16.24 -7.98
N LEU A 7 0.42 16.47 -7.45
CA LEU A 7 -0.42 15.47 -6.80
C LEU A 7 -1.85 15.77 -7.22
N GLU A 8 -2.52 14.77 -7.78
CA GLU A 8 -3.94 14.84 -8.11
C GLU A 8 -4.64 13.66 -7.45
N ILE A 9 -5.58 13.94 -6.57
CA ILE A 9 -6.44 12.95 -5.92
C ILE A 9 -7.83 13.04 -6.53
N LYS A 10 -8.44 11.89 -6.82
CA LYS A 10 -9.80 11.81 -7.33
C LYS A 10 -10.78 12.30 -6.25
N PRO A 11 -11.68 13.26 -6.55
CA PRO A 11 -12.61 13.80 -5.56
C PRO A 11 -13.72 12.80 -5.14
N PHE A 12 -13.91 11.73 -5.92
CA PHE A 12 -14.83 10.65 -5.62
C PHE A 12 -14.23 9.35 -6.16
N ARG A 13 -14.08 8.34 -5.30
CA ARG A 13 -13.73 6.98 -5.71
C ARG A 13 -15.01 6.18 -5.93
N PRO A 14 -15.45 5.92 -7.18
CA PRO A 14 -16.42 4.86 -7.40
C PRO A 14 -15.78 3.53 -6.96
N ILE A 15 -16.58 2.62 -6.39
CA ILE A 15 -16.10 1.34 -5.81
C ILE A 15 -15.32 0.49 -6.84
N THR A 16 -15.50 0.76 -8.14
CA THR A 16 -14.85 0.08 -9.28
C THR A 16 -13.51 0.68 -9.69
N GLU A 17 -13.13 1.86 -9.19
CA GLU A 17 -11.83 2.47 -9.46
C GLU A 17 -10.90 2.27 -8.28
N HIS A 18 -9.67 1.89 -8.59
CA HIS A 18 -8.76 1.30 -7.61
C HIS A 18 -7.45 2.08 -7.43
N VAL A 19 -7.25 3.10 -8.26
CA VAL A 19 -6.22 4.12 -8.12
C VAL A 19 -6.92 5.41 -7.68
N ASP A 20 -6.49 5.94 -6.54
CA ASP A 20 -7.04 7.14 -5.92
C ASP A 20 -6.55 8.42 -6.60
N GLY A 21 -5.53 8.32 -7.44
CA GLY A 21 -4.97 9.47 -8.13
C GLY A 21 -3.59 9.21 -8.69
N ALA A 22 -2.90 10.29 -9.04
CA ALA A 22 -1.53 10.22 -9.51
C ALA A 22 -0.64 11.23 -8.79
N TRP A 23 0.62 10.84 -8.69
CA TRP A 23 1.66 11.61 -8.08
C TRP A 23 2.85 11.74 -9.03
N TRP A 24 3.30 12.97 -9.21
CA TRP A 24 4.43 13.33 -10.03
C TRP A 24 5.59 13.87 -9.19
N PRO A 25 6.42 12.99 -8.60
CA PRO A 25 7.55 13.38 -7.78
C PRO A 25 8.54 14.28 -8.54
N ARG A 26 9.33 15.07 -7.80
CA ARG A 26 10.37 15.92 -8.40
C ARG A 26 11.67 15.15 -8.66
N SER A 27 11.88 14.02 -7.98
CA SER A 27 13.09 13.21 -8.06
C SER A 27 12.80 11.71 -7.87
N ARG A 28 13.80 10.85 -8.10
CA ARG A 28 13.74 9.40 -7.82
C ARG A 28 14.25 9.04 -6.42
N ARG A 29 14.35 10.02 -5.51
CA ARG A 29 14.76 9.84 -4.11
C ARG A 29 13.53 9.82 -3.23
N LEU A 30 13.10 8.64 -2.82
CA LEU A 30 11.83 8.47 -2.12
C LEU A 30 11.82 9.17 -0.74
N ASP A 31 12.98 9.19 -0.07
CA ASP A 31 13.20 9.85 1.21
C ASP A 31 13.01 11.37 1.17
N ASP A 32 13.32 12.00 0.03
CA ASP A 32 13.15 13.45 -0.15
C ASP A 32 11.70 13.83 -0.52
N GLU A 33 10.99 12.91 -1.17
CA GLU A 33 9.67 13.17 -1.76
C GLU A 33 8.52 12.80 -0.81
N LEU A 34 8.70 11.75 0.02
CA LEU A 34 7.67 11.28 0.95
C LEU A 34 7.21 12.29 1.99
N PRO A 35 8.07 13.11 2.61
CA PRO A 35 7.61 14.08 3.61
C PRO A 35 6.55 15.05 3.05
N ASP A 36 6.75 15.55 1.84
CA ASP A 36 5.80 16.45 1.16
C ASP A 36 4.49 15.71 0.81
N LEU A 37 4.59 14.47 0.32
CA LEU A 37 3.42 13.65 -0.02
C LEU A 37 2.58 13.29 1.22
N VAL A 38 3.22 12.80 2.28
CA VAL A 38 2.58 12.45 3.56
C VAL A 38 1.88 13.66 4.15
N THR A 39 2.52 14.82 4.11
CA THR A 39 1.90 16.06 4.61
C THR A 39 0.66 16.43 3.80
N SER A 40 0.71 16.26 2.48
CA SER A 40 -0.43 16.57 1.59
C SER A 40 -1.62 15.64 1.78
N LEU A 41 -1.38 14.40 2.24
CA LEU A 41 -2.41 13.37 2.44
C LEU A 41 -2.83 13.19 3.90
N ALA A 42 -2.25 13.96 4.82
CA ALA A 42 -2.48 13.81 6.26
C ALA A 42 -3.96 14.04 6.64
N ASP A 43 -4.66 14.94 5.94
CA ASP A 43 -6.08 15.21 6.20
C ASP A 43 -7.00 14.09 5.67
N GLU A 44 -6.57 13.34 4.65
CA GLU A 44 -7.36 12.28 4.01
C GLU A 44 -7.13 10.90 4.63
N LEU A 45 -5.87 10.55 4.91
CA LEU A 45 -5.46 9.25 5.45
C LEU A 45 -5.14 9.26 6.95
N GLY A 46 -5.06 10.44 7.56
CA GLY A 46 -4.53 10.55 8.91
C GLY A 46 -3.06 10.14 9.00
N PRO A 47 -2.61 9.66 10.18
CA PRO A 47 -1.23 9.21 10.39
C PRO A 47 -0.89 8.00 9.52
N ILE A 48 0.04 8.19 8.57
CA ILE A 48 0.56 7.10 7.74
C ILE A 48 1.53 6.23 8.55
N ALA A 49 1.29 4.92 8.54
CA ALA A 49 2.13 3.92 9.19
C ALA A 49 3.13 3.26 8.24
N MET A 50 2.74 3.10 6.97
CA MET A 50 3.48 2.29 6.01
C MET A 50 3.29 2.82 4.59
N VAL A 51 4.35 2.70 3.79
CA VAL A 51 4.36 3.04 2.38
C VAL A 51 4.96 1.90 1.57
N GLY A 52 4.16 1.34 0.66
CA GLY A 52 4.63 0.37 -0.33
C GLY A 52 4.96 1.07 -1.65
N TYR A 53 6.10 0.78 -2.26
CA TYR A 53 6.55 1.48 -3.48
C TYR A 53 7.15 0.54 -4.54
N HIS A 54 6.86 0.82 -5.82
CA HIS A 54 7.39 0.02 -6.93
C HIS A 54 8.89 0.29 -7.10
N ARG A 55 9.72 -0.75 -6.94
CA ARG A 55 11.18 -0.62 -6.83
C ARG A 55 11.81 0.03 -8.05
N THR A 56 11.29 -0.19 -9.25
CA THR A 56 11.90 0.34 -10.49
C THR A 56 11.75 1.86 -10.64
N SER A 57 10.90 2.49 -9.83
CA SER A 57 10.63 3.94 -9.90
C SER A 57 11.58 4.78 -9.05
N TRP A 58 12.42 4.16 -8.21
CA TRP A 58 13.22 4.84 -7.19
C TRP A 58 14.67 4.35 -7.17
N ASP A 59 15.62 5.26 -6.99
CA ASP A 59 17.05 4.92 -7.00
C ASP A 59 17.49 4.29 -5.67
N SER A 60 16.92 4.77 -4.56
CA SER A 60 17.11 4.22 -3.23
C SER A 60 15.99 4.67 -2.30
N ALA A 61 15.60 3.81 -1.36
CA ALA A 61 14.83 4.22 -0.19
C ALA A 61 15.37 3.48 1.04
N PRO A 62 15.43 4.15 2.21
CA PRO A 62 15.71 3.46 3.46
C PRO A 62 14.56 2.48 3.80
N PRO A 63 14.78 1.46 4.65
CA PRO A 63 13.69 0.57 5.08
C PRO A 63 12.64 1.28 5.96
N VAL A 64 13.02 2.42 6.56
CA VAL A 64 12.20 3.19 7.48
C VAL A 64 12.50 4.68 7.27
N LEU A 65 11.48 5.52 7.34
CA LEU A 65 11.60 6.97 7.24
C LEU A 65 10.89 7.66 8.40
N GLU A 66 11.51 8.66 8.99
CA GLU A 66 10.90 9.50 10.02
C GLU A 66 10.27 10.74 9.38
N VAL A 67 8.95 10.87 9.47
CA VAL A 67 8.20 12.04 8.96
C VAL A 67 7.32 12.60 10.06
N GLY A 68 7.50 13.89 10.40
CA GLY A 68 6.68 14.54 11.42
C GLY A 68 6.74 13.89 12.80
N GLY A 69 7.88 13.27 13.16
CA GLY A 69 8.06 12.53 14.42
C GLY A 69 7.37 11.16 14.45
N ARG A 70 7.00 10.62 13.27
CA ARG A 70 6.43 9.29 13.12
C ARG A 70 7.31 8.44 12.22
N THR A 71 7.47 7.20 12.63
CA THR A 71 8.18 6.16 11.89
C THR A 71 7.26 5.58 10.82
N ILE A 72 7.66 5.69 9.56
CA ILE A 72 6.98 5.12 8.40
C ILE A 72 7.82 3.96 7.87
N GLU A 73 7.23 2.77 7.82
CA GLU A 73 7.87 1.60 7.21
C GLU A 73 7.81 1.68 5.68
N LEU A 74 8.95 1.52 5.00
CA LEU A 74 9.04 1.57 3.55
C LEU A 74 9.27 0.17 2.98
N LEU A 75 8.36 -0.27 2.12
CA LEU A 75 8.38 -1.62 1.56
C LEU A 75 8.49 -1.57 0.04
N ALA A 76 9.64 -2.02 -0.46
CA ALA A 76 9.87 -2.17 -1.89
C ALA A 76 9.19 -3.44 -2.42
N PHE A 77 8.61 -3.36 -3.61
CA PHE A 77 8.16 -4.54 -4.35
C PHE A 77 8.49 -4.41 -5.84
N SER A 78 8.38 -5.52 -6.56
CA SER A 78 8.59 -5.59 -8.00
C SER A 78 7.46 -6.38 -8.63
N GLY A 79 6.87 -5.87 -9.70
CA GLY A 79 5.85 -6.56 -10.48
C GLY A 79 5.84 -6.06 -11.93
N ASP A 80 4.86 -6.53 -12.70
CA ASP A 80 4.65 -6.05 -14.08
C ASP A 80 3.67 -4.86 -14.11
N GLU A 81 3.11 -4.48 -12.96
CA GLU A 81 2.17 -3.38 -12.86
C GLU A 81 2.84 -2.00 -13.03
N PRO A 82 2.06 -0.97 -13.40
CA PRO A 82 2.58 0.38 -13.52
C PRO A 82 3.24 0.89 -12.23
N ALA A 83 4.22 1.78 -12.41
CA ALA A 83 4.87 2.51 -11.33
C ALA A 83 3.82 3.12 -10.39
N SER A 84 3.83 2.70 -9.12
CA SER A 84 2.80 3.05 -8.16
C SER A 84 3.35 3.07 -6.73
N ILE A 85 2.62 3.77 -5.87
CA ILE A 85 2.87 3.86 -4.44
C ILE A 85 1.54 3.70 -3.69
N ILE A 86 1.56 3.00 -2.57
CA ILE A 86 0.41 2.89 -1.67
C ILE A 86 0.79 3.44 -0.29
N LEU A 87 -0.07 4.27 0.27
CA LEU A 87 0.08 4.84 1.60
C LEU A 87 -1.01 4.26 2.50
N ILE A 88 -0.63 3.78 3.67
CA ILE A 88 -1.56 3.12 4.61
C ILE A 88 -1.55 3.87 5.93
N GLY A 89 -2.73 4.32 6.33
CA GLY A 89 -3.01 4.92 7.62
C GLY A 89 -2.97 3.91 8.76
N GLN A 90 -2.76 4.38 9.98
CA GLN A 90 -2.80 3.56 11.19
C GLN A 90 -4.17 2.90 11.43
N ASP A 91 -5.22 3.46 10.87
CA ASP A 91 -6.60 2.94 10.91
C ASP A 91 -6.89 1.90 9.80
N GLY A 92 -5.90 1.59 8.96
CA GLY A 92 -6.01 0.65 7.85
C GLY A 92 -6.64 1.24 6.58
N HIS A 93 -7.02 2.51 6.59
CA HIS A 93 -7.36 3.21 5.35
C HIS A 93 -6.11 3.31 4.48
N HIS A 94 -6.29 3.26 3.16
CA HIS A 94 -5.17 3.33 2.22
C HIS A 94 -5.52 4.16 0.99
N LEU A 95 -4.50 4.80 0.42
CA LEU A 95 -4.57 5.43 -0.89
C LEU A 95 -3.49 4.87 -1.80
N SER A 96 -3.87 4.52 -3.01
CA SER A 96 -2.99 4.04 -4.08
C SER A 96 -2.84 5.11 -5.14
N LEU A 97 -1.59 5.50 -5.45
CA LEU A 97 -1.28 6.53 -6.43
C LEU A 97 -0.40 5.97 -7.54
N GLN A 98 -0.74 6.29 -8.78
CA GLN A 98 0.17 6.07 -9.90
C GLN A 98 1.34 7.06 -9.85
N VAL A 99 2.56 6.59 -10.02
CA VAL A 99 3.77 7.41 -10.01
C VAL A 99 4.15 7.78 -11.45
N ILE A 100 4.08 9.07 -11.75
CA ILE A 100 4.53 9.64 -13.02
C ILE A 100 6.04 9.85 -12.95
N PRO A 101 6.83 9.43 -13.96
CA PRO A 101 8.29 9.59 -13.93
C PRO A 101 8.71 11.06 -13.73
N PRO A 102 9.68 11.35 -12.85
CA PRO A 102 10.09 12.73 -12.56
C PRO A 102 10.74 13.42 -13.77
N ASP A 103 11.29 12.64 -14.69
CA ASP A 103 11.88 13.08 -15.97
C ASP A 103 10.85 13.36 -17.08
N SER A 104 9.56 13.19 -16.78
CA SER A 104 8.47 13.57 -17.69
C SER A 104 8.49 15.09 -17.96
N THR A 105 8.19 15.49 -19.19
CA THR A 105 8.01 16.90 -19.52
C THR A 105 6.81 17.50 -18.79
N ASP A 106 6.79 18.82 -18.58
CA ASP A 106 5.65 19.50 -17.94
C ASP A 106 4.31 19.19 -18.61
N GLN A 107 4.29 19.11 -19.94
CA GLN A 107 3.10 18.78 -20.70
C GLN A 107 2.66 17.32 -20.47
N SER A 108 3.59 16.37 -20.55
CA SER A 108 3.29 14.94 -20.34
C SER A 108 2.87 14.65 -18.90
N GLY A 109 3.54 15.26 -17.91
CA GLY A 109 3.21 15.11 -16.50
C GLY A 109 1.84 15.67 -16.16
N ALA A 110 1.51 16.87 -16.67
CA ALA A 110 0.19 17.47 -16.49
C ALA A 110 -0.91 16.64 -17.16
N GLN A 111 -0.65 16.11 -18.37
CA GLN A 111 -1.60 15.23 -19.06
C GLN A 111 -1.85 13.94 -18.27
N ALA A 112 -0.80 13.29 -17.79
CA ALA A 112 -0.93 12.07 -16.99
C ALA A 112 -1.69 12.31 -15.66
N LEU A 113 -1.48 13.44 -14.99
CA LEU A 113 -2.28 13.82 -13.81
C LEU A 113 -3.77 14.00 -14.17
N GLN A 114 -4.07 14.60 -15.32
CA GLN A 114 -5.45 14.79 -15.78
C GLN A 114 -6.13 13.48 -16.21
N GLU A 115 -5.38 12.58 -16.86
CA GLU A 115 -5.84 11.24 -17.22
C GLU A 115 -6.12 10.42 -15.95
N ALA A 116 -5.23 10.47 -14.96
CA ALA A 116 -5.44 9.80 -13.68
C ALA A 116 -6.68 10.30 -12.94
N ARG A 117 -7.13 11.55 -13.16
CA ARG A 117 -8.39 12.06 -12.62
C ARG A 117 -9.63 11.46 -13.29
N SER A 118 -9.49 10.94 -14.52
CA SER A 118 -10.60 10.61 -15.43
C SER A 118 -10.67 9.13 -15.83
N GLY A 119 -9.65 8.34 -15.50
CA GLY A 119 -9.47 6.98 -16.01
C GLY A 119 -10.11 5.87 -15.17
N THR A 120 -10.75 4.93 -15.87
CA THR A 120 -11.22 3.62 -15.40
C THR A 120 -10.09 2.59 -15.58
N ASP A 121 -9.70 1.89 -14.51
CA ASP A 121 -8.74 0.77 -14.57
C ASP A 121 -9.47 -0.48 -15.11
N GLU A 122 -9.20 -0.87 -16.36
CA GLU A 122 -9.59 -2.19 -16.88
C GLU A 122 -8.36 -2.94 -17.40
N ASP A 123 -8.29 -4.20 -17.00
CA ASP A 123 -7.61 -5.32 -17.68
C ASP A 123 -6.11 -5.53 -17.40
N VAL A 124 -5.80 -6.20 -16.27
CA VAL A 124 -4.68 -7.16 -16.10
C VAL A 124 -4.85 -7.89 -14.77
N ASN A 125 -5.59 -9.02 -14.67
CA ASN A 125 -5.92 -9.51 -13.31
C ASN A 125 -5.99 -11.03 -13.05
N ALA A 126 -6.01 -11.94 -14.03
CA ALA A 126 -6.23 -13.36 -13.70
C ALA A 126 -5.00 -14.10 -13.11
N ALA A 127 -3.83 -13.98 -13.73
CA ALA A 127 -2.61 -14.67 -13.29
C ALA A 127 -2.03 -14.06 -11.99
N SER A 128 -2.07 -12.73 -11.89
CA SER A 128 -1.63 -11.97 -10.71
C SER A 128 -2.45 -12.31 -9.48
N ARG A 129 -3.80 -12.40 -9.59
CA ARG A 129 -4.68 -12.84 -8.49
C ARG A 129 -4.30 -14.23 -7.94
N SER A 130 -3.87 -15.16 -8.80
CA SER A 130 -3.47 -16.50 -8.36
C SER A 130 -2.15 -16.51 -7.58
N LEU A 131 -1.17 -15.72 -8.01
CA LEU A 131 0.09 -15.54 -7.28
C LEU A 131 -0.13 -14.82 -5.94
N VAL A 132 -1.03 -13.84 -5.94
CA VAL A 132 -1.47 -13.15 -4.72
C VAL A 132 -2.13 -14.10 -3.74
N ALA A 133 -3.10 -14.90 -4.18
CA ALA A 133 -3.78 -15.86 -3.31
C ALA A 133 -2.80 -16.82 -2.63
N ARG A 134 -1.81 -17.35 -3.39
CA ARG A 134 -0.74 -18.19 -2.82
C ARG A 134 0.10 -17.44 -1.79
N SER A 135 0.46 -16.21 -2.09
CA SER A 135 1.27 -15.37 -1.19
C SER A 135 0.49 -14.99 0.09
N VAL A 136 -0.83 -14.81 0.00
CA VAL A 136 -1.71 -14.55 1.14
C VAL A 136 -1.80 -15.78 2.06
N ASP A 137 -1.88 -16.99 1.49
CA ASP A 137 -1.80 -18.24 2.26
C ASP A 137 -0.44 -18.38 2.99
N ASP A 138 0.66 -18.05 2.32
CA ASP A 138 2.00 -18.05 2.92
C ASP A 138 2.10 -17.03 4.08
N VAL A 139 1.50 -15.84 3.92
CA VAL A 139 1.41 -14.82 4.97
C VAL A 139 0.61 -15.34 6.17
N ALA A 140 -0.52 -16.00 5.93
CA ALA A 140 -1.35 -16.56 6.99
C ALA A 140 -0.58 -17.61 7.82
N GLU A 141 0.15 -18.51 7.16
CA GLU A 141 0.94 -19.54 7.84
C GLU A 141 2.11 -18.91 8.62
N LYS A 142 2.82 -17.95 8.03
CA LYS A 142 3.90 -17.19 8.69
C LYS A 142 3.40 -16.51 9.97
N LEU A 143 2.26 -15.82 9.90
CA LEU A 143 1.66 -15.14 11.05
C LEU A 143 1.21 -16.13 12.13
N ALA A 144 0.58 -17.24 11.75
CA ALA A 144 0.17 -18.28 12.69
C ALA A 144 1.36 -18.85 13.47
N GLN A 145 2.48 -19.14 12.79
CA GLN A 145 3.71 -19.62 13.43
C GLN A 145 4.31 -18.60 14.39
N HIS A 146 4.35 -17.33 13.97
CA HIS A 146 4.85 -16.24 14.80
C HIS A 146 4.01 -16.06 16.08
N GLU A 147 2.67 -16.09 15.96
CA GLU A 147 1.75 -15.96 17.10
C GLU A 147 1.73 -17.19 18.02
N GLY A 148 1.97 -18.37 17.46
CA GLY A 148 2.13 -19.60 18.23
C GLY A 148 3.39 -19.61 19.10
N ARG A 149 4.37 -18.72 18.85
CA ARG A 149 5.64 -18.60 19.59
C ARG A 149 6.37 -19.95 19.77
N GLY A 150 6.31 -20.81 18.74
CA GLY A 150 6.91 -22.15 18.74
C GLY A 150 6.03 -23.27 19.33
N ASP A 151 4.87 -22.96 19.91
CA ASP A 151 3.90 -23.96 20.36
C ASP A 151 3.00 -24.38 19.18
N GLN A 152 3.07 -25.67 18.81
CA GLN A 152 2.29 -26.21 17.69
C GLN A 152 0.79 -26.27 17.98
N GLN A 153 0.38 -26.53 19.22
CA GLN A 153 -1.04 -26.60 19.59
C GLN A 153 -1.65 -25.20 19.58
N ARG A 154 -0.90 -24.20 20.04
CA ARG A 154 -1.28 -22.78 19.95
C ARG A 154 -1.33 -22.30 18.49
N THR A 155 -0.31 -22.62 17.68
CA THR A 155 -0.32 -22.34 16.24
C THR A 155 -1.55 -22.94 15.55
N ALA A 156 -1.83 -24.21 15.81
CA ALA A 156 -2.97 -24.92 15.21
C ALA A 156 -4.32 -24.31 15.62
N ALA A 157 -4.45 -23.81 16.85
CA ALA A 157 -5.66 -23.14 17.32
C ALA A 157 -5.87 -21.76 16.68
N LEU A 158 -4.79 -21.02 16.39
CA LEU A 158 -4.87 -19.67 15.82
C LEU A 158 -4.96 -19.66 14.29
N ARG A 159 -4.38 -20.67 13.62
CA ARG A 159 -4.26 -20.75 12.16
C ARG A 159 -5.58 -20.48 11.41
N PRO A 160 -6.73 -21.13 11.73
CA PRO A 160 -7.96 -20.92 10.98
C PRO A 160 -8.44 -19.47 11.03
N ARG A 161 -8.30 -18.82 12.20
CA ARG A 161 -8.73 -17.44 12.41
C ARG A 161 -7.82 -16.45 11.69
N ILE A 162 -6.51 -16.66 11.75
CA ILE A 162 -5.53 -15.82 11.05
C ILE A 162 -5.70 -15.95 9.54
N ARG A 163 -5.95 -17.17 9.04
CA ARG A 163 -6.24 -17.40 7.62
C ARG A 163 -7.50 -16.66 7.17
N GLN A 164 -8.59 -16.78 7.93
CA GLN A 164 -9.82 -16.03 7.62
C GLN A 164 -9.56 -14.52 7.57
N TRP A 165 -8.80 -13.96 8.51
CA TRP A 165 -8.47 -12.53 8.45
C TRP A 165 -7.59 -12.16 7.25
N CYS A 166 -6.68 -13.04 6.84
CA CYS A 166 -5.87 -12.82 5.67
C CYS A 166 -6.73 -12.81 4.40
N GLU A 167 -7.67 -13.76 4.28
CA GLU A 167 -8.64 -13.83 3.18
C GLU A 167 -9.57 -12.62 3.17
N ASP A 168 -10.14 -12.24 4.32
CA ASP A 168 -11.01 -11.07 4.45
C ASP A 168 -10.29 -9.78 4.05
N ALA A 169 -9.02 -9.63 4.46
CA ALA A 169 -8.19 -8.49 4.08
C ALA A 169 -7.85 -8.52 2.59
N ALA A 170 -7.47 -9.68 2.03
CA ALA A 170 -7.13 -9.81 0.61
C ALA A 170 -8.34 -9.49 -0.29
N GLN A 171 -9.54 -9.85 0.15
CA GLN A 171 -10.79 -9.56 -0.57
C GLN A 171 -11.03 -8.06 -0.76
N GLN A 172 -10.48 -7.20 0.11
CA GLN A 172 -10.53 -5.74 -0.04
C GLN A 172 -9.71 -5.23 -1.23
N PHE A 173 -8.81 -6.06 -1.77
CA PHE A 173 -7.87 -5.71 -2.82
C PHE A 173 -7.97 -6.61 -4.07
N VAL A 174 -8.95 -7.51 -4.14
CA VAL A 174 -9.07 -8.50 -5.23
C VAL A 174 -9.16 -7.87 -6.63
N ASP A 175 -9.64 -6.64 -6.69
CA ASP A 175 -9.80 -5.88 -7.93
C ASP A 175 -8.80 -4.73 -8.05
N ALA A 176 -7.95 -4.53 -7.04
CA ALA A 176 -6.97 -3.46 -7.06
C ALA A 176 -5.85 -3.74 -8.09
N PRO A 177 -5.37 -2.76 -8.88
CA PRO A 177 -4.28 -2.91 -9.84
C PRO A 177 -2.94 -3.08 -9.12
N VAL A 178 -2.96 -2.96 -7.80
CA VAL A 178 -1.86 -3.19 -6.88
C VAL A 178 -1.83 -4.65 -6.41
N GLN A 179 -2.06 -5.62 -7.31
CA GLN A 179 -2.12 -7.04 -6.93
C GLN A 179 -0.84 -7.50 -6.22
N THR A 180 0.33 -7.12 -6.74
CA THR A 180 1.62 -7.44 -6.10
C THR A 180 1.74 -6.92 -4.65
N PHE A 181 0.96 -5.91 -4.24
CA PHE A 181 1.00 -5.36 -2.89
C PHE A 181 0.17 -6.15 -1.88
N VAL A 182 -0.84 -6.90 -2.33
CA VAL A 182 -1.87 -7.50 -1.46
C VAL A 182 -1.29 -8.33 -0.31
N PRO A 183 -0.27 -9.19 -0.48
CA PRO A 183 0.26 -9.98 0.62
C PRO A 183 0.87 -9.13 1.75
N ILE A 184 1.52 -8.01 1.38
CA ILE A 184 2.13 -7.08 2.34
C ILE A 184 1.04 -6.33 3.12
N LEU A 185 0.01 -5.87 2.42
CA LEU A 185 -1.14 -5.17 3.02
C LEU A 185 -1.88 -6.08 3.98
N VAL A 186 -2.13 -7.31 3.55
CA VAL A 186 -2.74 -8.36 4.36
C VAL A 186 -1.91 -8.62 5.60
N GLU A 187 -0.59 -8.80 5.47
CA GLU A 187 0.27 -9.02 6.62
C GLU A 187 0.17 -7.88 7.64
N HIS A 188 0.19 -6.62 7.18
CA HIS A 188 0.09 -5.45 8.05
C HIS A 188 -1.27 -5.35 8.76
N ILE A 189 -2.38 -5.47 8.02
CA ILE A 189 -3.74 -5.41 8.58
C ILE A 189 -3.93 -6.49 9.65
N VAL A 190 -3.48 -7.71 9.35
CA VAL A 190 -3.63 -8.83 10.28
C VAL A 190 -2.70 -8.69 11.49
N ARG A 191 -1.48 -8.18 11.32
CA ARG A 191 -0.60 -7.80 12.45
C ARG A 191 -1.24 -6.75 13.34
N GLY A 192 -1.88 -5.73 12.79
CA GLY A 192 -2.63 -4.71 13.54
C GLY A 192 -3.72 -5.34 14.41
N ARG A 193 -4.59 -6.17 13.82
CA ARG A 193 -5.64 -6.91 14.55
C ARG A 193 -5.06 -7.80 15.66
N LEU A 194 -3.94 -8.47 15.40
CA LEU A 194 -3.26 -9.32 16.39
C LEU A 194 -2.72 -8.50 17.56
N MET A 195 -2.20 -7.29 17.32
CA MET A 195 -1.77 -6.37 18.38
C MET A 195 -2.94 -5.92 19.26
N GLU A 196 -4.07 -5.55 18.66
CA GLU A 196 -5.28 -5.15 19.37
C GLU A 196 -5.82 -6.27 20.26
N LEU A 197 -5.85 -7.51 19.76
CA LEU A 197 -6.32 -8.67 20.53
C LEU A 197 -5.43 -9.00 21.73
N ARG A 198 -4.11 -8.78 21.60
CA ARG A 198 -3.18 -8.92 22.72
C ARG A 198 -3.44 -7.87 23.79
N ALA A 199 -3.68 -6.63 23.37
CA ALA A 199 -4.02 -5.53 24.29
C ALA A 199 -5.34 -5.82 25.04
N ALA A 200 -6.34 -6.36 24.35
CA ALA A 200 -7.63 -6.74 24.95
C ALA A 200 -7.54 -7.95 25.91
N SER A 201 -6.58 -8.85 25.72
CA SER A 201 -6.40 -10.04 26.58
C SER A 201 -5.51 -9.79 27.80
N ALA A 202 -4.93 -8.59 27.93
CA ALA A 202 -4.06 -8.18 29.04
C ALA A 202 -4.80 -7.43 30.17
N TYR A 203 -6.11 -7.23 30.01
CA TYR A 203 -7.05 -6.65 30.98
C TYR A 203 -8.02 -7.72 31.50
#